data_AF-A0A8J5K3F4-F1
#
_entry.id   AF-A0A8J5K3F4-F1
#
_cell.length_a   1.000
_cell.length_b   1.000
_cell.length_c   1.000
_cell.angle_alpha   90.00
_cell.angle_beta   90.00
_cell.angle_gamma   90.00
#
_symmetry.space_group_name_H-M   'P 1'
#
loop_
_entity.id
_entity.type
_entity.pdbx_description
1 polymer ?
#
loop_
_entity_poly.entity_id
_entity_poly.type
_entity_poly.pdbx_seq_one_letter_code
_entity_poly.pdbx_strand_id
1 'polypeptide(L)'
;MNTTQQHLTTRGQIIALRQEGLTVRAIADRLAVSTSTVKRWIRRYAETVAIRNNPFSNTVAVREALHLDVCAQTVRSRLHEASIQHRVLAIKERLTEQHRTGRLQFAQQYVGEDLEFWSRVVFTDEKTFASTNHSKIHLWRPNRTR
;
A
#
# COMPACT_ATOMS: atom_id res chain seq x y z
N MET A 1 3.53 8.11 31.32
CA MET A 1 3.37 7.53 29.96
C MET A 1 2.08 8.08 29.37
N ASN A 2 2.10 8.64 28.16
CA ASN A 2 0.91 9.24 27.55
C ASN A 2 -0.11 8.17 27.12
N THR A 3 -1.41 8.46 27.27
CA THR A 3 -2.56 7.60 26.92
C THR A 3 -2.47 7.01 25.51
N THR A 4 -1.88 7.75 24.56
CA THR A 4 -1.68 7.33 23.17
C THR A 4 -0.69 6.18 23.02
N GLN A 5 0.39 6.17 23.82
CA GLN A 5 1.40 5.11 23.80
C GLN A 5 0.84 3.83 24.43
N GLN A 6 0.15 3.93 25.56
CA GLN A 6 -0.53 2.79 26.18
C GLN A 6 -1.52 2.14 25.21
N HIS A 7 -2.32 2.94 24.51
CA HIS A 7 -3.33 2.42 23.59
C HIS A 7 -2.72 1.75 22.34
N LEU A 8 -1.59 2.22 21.81
CA LEU A 8 -0.85 1.56 20.72
C LEU A 8 -0.30 0.19 21.17
N THR A 9 0.23 0.12 22.39
CA THR A 9 0.72 -1.14 22.98
C THR A 9 -0.42 -2.16 23.12
N THR A 10 -1.58 -1.75 23.65
CA THR A 10 -2.74 -2.65 23.80
C THR A 10 -3.26 -3.16 22.45
N ARG A 11 -3.32 -2.30 21.42
CA ARG A 11 -3.76 -2.69 20.07
C ARG A 11 -2.84 -3.76 19.46
N GLY A 12 -1.53 -3.53 19.53
CA GLY A 12 -0.53 -4.46 19.02
C GLY A 12 -0.56 -5.79 19.75
N GLN A 13 -0.67 -5.77 21.09
CA GLN A 13 -0.78 -6.96 21.93
C GLN A 13 -2.02 -7.81 21.59
N ILE A 14 -3.18 -7.18 21.34
CA ILE A 14 -4.40 -7.89 20.92
C ILE A 14 -4.14 -8.71 19.64
N ILE A 15 -3.47 -8.11 18.65
CA ILE A 15 -3.21 -8.77 17.37
C ILE A 15 -2.16 -9.87 17.52
N ALA A 16 -1.09 -9.63 18.27
CA ALA A 16 -0.06 -10.64 18.53
C ALA A 16 -0.64 -11.89 19.22
N LEU A 17 -1.38 -11.71 20.31
CA LEU A 17 -2.02 -12.83 21.03
C LEU A 17 -3.05 -13.57 20.15
N ARG A 18 -3.73 -12.86 19.25
CA ARG A 18 -4.65 -13.51 18.30
C ARG A 18 -3.90 -14.36 17.27
N GLN A 19 -2.73 -13.91 16.81
CA GLN A 19 -1.88 -14.67 15.89
C GLN A 19 -1.27 -15.91 16.56
N GLU A 20 -1.03 -15.86 17.86
CA GLU A 20 -0.64 -17.02 18.70
C GLU A 20 -1.78 -18.02 18.94
N GLY A 21 -2.99 -17.75 18.44
CA GLY A 21 -4.14 -18.65 18.52
C GLY A 21 -5.01 -18.50 19.77
N LEU A 22 -4.78 -17.47 20.60
CA LEU A 22 -5.62 -17.25 21.77
C LEU A 22 -7.06 -16.88 21.39
N THR A 23 -8.01 -17.31 22.23
CA THR A 23 -9.42 -16.96 22.09
C THR A 23 -9.65 -15.50 22.46
N VAL A 24 -10.70 -14.89 21.92
CA VAL A 24 -11.09 -13.50 22.23
C VAL A 24 -11.26 -13.28 23.73
N ARG A 25 -11.80 -14.27 24.45
CA ARG A 25 -12.01 -14.20 25.90
C ARG A 25 -10.69 -14.25 26.67
N ALA A 26 -9.79 -15.18 26.32
CA ALA A 26 -8.46 -15.24 26.92
C ALA A 26 -7.64 -13.95 26.70
N ILE A 27 -7.74 -13.33 25.52
CA ILE A 27 -7.08 -12.04 25.24
C ILE A 27 -7.68 -10.92 26.09
N ALA A 28 -9.01 -10.88 26.20
CA ALA A 28 -9.72 -9.88 27.01
C ALA A 28 -9.31 -9.95 28.48
N ASP A 29 -9.32 -11.17 29.04
CA ASP A 29 -8.95 -11.41 30.44
C ASP A 29 -7.47 -11.07 30.69
N ARG A 30 -6.57 -11.50 29.79
CA ARG A 30 -5.13 -11.27 29.91
C ARG A 30 -4.72 -9.80 29.83
N LEU A 31 -5.39 -9.01 28.99
CA LEU A 31 -5.08 -7.60 28.80
C LEU A 31 -5.98 -6.65 29.61
N ALA A 32 -6.88 -7.21 30.44
CA ALA A 32 -7.89 -6.45 31.20
C ALA A 32 -8.69 -5.47 30.32
N VAL A 33 -9.12 -5.93 29.13
CA VAL A 33 -9.93 -5.15 28.18
C VAL A 33 -11.23 -5.86 27.87
N SER A 34 -12.25 -5.11 27.43
CA SER A 34 -13.51 -5.73 27.04
C SER A 34 -13.36 -6.62 25.79
N THR A 35 -14.11 -7.71 25.73
CA THR A 35 -14.18 -8.59 24.56
C THR A 35 -14.59 -7.83 23.29
N SER A 36 -15.44 -6.81 23.42
CA SER A 36 -15.80 -5.88 22.34
C SER A 36 -14.60 -5.11 21.80
N THR A 37 -13.67 -4.69 22.66
CA THR A 37 -12.42 -4.02 22.26
C THR A 37 -11.54 -4.97 21.46
N VAL A 38 -11.40 -6.22 21.91
CA VAL A 38 -10.64 -7.26 21.22
C VAL A 38 -11.24 -7.52 19.82
N LYS A 39 -12.55 -7.80 19.73
CA LYS A 39 -13.26 -8.02 18.45
C LYS A 39 -13.10 -6.83 17.50
N ARG A 40 -13.23 -5.60 18.02
CA ARG A 40 -13.08 -4.37 17.23
C ARG A 40 -11.69 -4.29 16.58
N TRP A 41 -10.63 -4.57 17.34
CA TRP A 41 -9.26 -4.49 16.83
C TRP A 41 -8.91 -5.63 15.87
N ILE A 42 -9.39 -6.85 16.13
CA ILE A 42 -9.25 -7.97 15.19
C ILE A 42 -9.90 -7.62 13.84
N ARG A 43 -11.12 -7.06 13.85
CA ARG A 43 -11.83 -6.64 12.62
C ARG A 43 -11.05 -5.58 11.85
N ARG A 44 -10.58 -4.53 12.55
CA ARG A 44 -9.75 -3.47 11.96
C ARG A 44 -8.46 -4.01 11.35
N TYR A 45 -7.81 -4.96 12.01
CA TYR A 45 -6.61 -5.59 11.48
C TYR A 45 -6.91 -6.43 10.22
N ALA A 46 -8.01 -7.18 10.20
CA ALA A 46 -8.45 -7.93 9.03
C ALA A 46 -8.66 -7.03 7.80
N GLU A 47 -9.22 -5.82 7.98
CA GLU A 47 -9.34 -4.81 6.90
C GLU A 47 -7.97 -4.46 6.30
N THR A 48 -6.96 -4.24 7.15
CA THR A 48 -5.60 -3.91 6.68
C THR A 48 -4.92 -5.09 6.00
N VAL A 49 -5.16 -6.33 6.47
CA VAL A 49 -4.61 -7.55 5.88
C VAL A 49 -5.24 -7.80 4.50
N ALA A 50 -6.56 -7.63 4.37
CA ALA A 50 -7.25 -7.78 3.09
C ALA A 50 -6.67 -6.85 2.01
N ILE A 51 -6.41 -5.58 2.37
CA ILE A 51 -5.76 -4.62 1.49
C ILE A 51 -4.29 -4.98 1.20
N ARG A 52 -3.53 -5.46 2.18
CA ARG A 52 -2.13 -5.89 1.94
C ARG A 52 -2.07 -7.07 0.98
N ASN A 53 -3.02 -8.01 1.06
CA ASN A 53 -3.10 -9.17 0.18
C ASN A 53 -3.58 -8.79 -1.23
N ASN A 54 -4.50 -7.83 -1.34
CA ASN A 54 -4.93 -7.28 -2.63
C ASN A 54 -5.02 -5.75 -2.60
N PRO A 55 -3.91 -5.04 -2.89
CA PRO A 55 -3.83 -3.58 -2.85
C PRO A 55 -4.78 -2.86 -3.80
N PHE A 56 -5.24 -3.54 -4.85
CA PHE A 56 -6.13 -2.98 -5.86
C PHE A 56 -7.62 -3.08 -5.48
N SER A 57 -7.93 -3.73 -4.36
CA SER A 57 -9.31 -3.81 -3.86
C SER A 57 -9.83 -2.43 -3.45
N ASN A 58 -11.07 -2.14 -3.84
CA ASN A 58 -11.77 -0.98 -3.31
C ASN A 58 -12.34 -1.27 -1.90
N THR A 59 -12.70 -0.22 -1.17
CA THR A 59 -13.19 -0.34 0.21
C THR A 59 -14.57 -1.03 0.32
N VAL A 60 -15.35 -1.04 -0.76
CA VAL A 60 -16.65 -1.73 -0.82
C VAL A 60 -16.44 -3.25 -0.88
N ALA A 61 -15.53 -3.70 -1.74
CA ALA A 61 -15.14 -5.10 -1.85
C ALA A 61 -14.55 -5.62 -0.53
N VAL A 62 -13.70 -4.83 0.16
CA VAL A 62 -13.16 -5.23 1.48
C VAL A 62 -14.27 -5.35 2.53
N ARG A 63 -15.23 -4.43 2.52
CA ARG A 63 -16.40 -4.48 3.42
C ARG A 63 -17.20 -5.76 3.19
N GLU A 64 -17.47 -6.10 1.94
CA GLU A 64 -18.26 -7.27 1.56
C GLU A 64 -17.53 -8.58 1.87
N ALA A 65 -16.24 -8.69 1.50
CA ALA A 65 -15.42 -9.86 1.77
C ALA A 65 -15.25 -10.18 3.26
N LEU A 66 -15.28 -9.16 4.12
CA LEU A 66 -15.16 -9.30 5.57
C LEU A 66 -16.52 -9.26 6.30
N HIS A 67 -17.64 -9.25 5.56
CA HIS A 67 -19.01 -9.14 6.09
C HIS A 67 -19.14 -8.03 7.16
N LEU A 68 -18.65 -6.83 6.81
CA LEU A 68 -18.66 -5.69 7.72
C LEU A 68 -19.97 -4.90 7.60
N ASP A 69 -20.72 -4.84 8.69
CA ASP A 69 -21.85 -3.92 8.84
C ASP A 69 -21.35 -2.51 9.19
N VAL A 70 -20.64 -1.89 8.25
CA VAL A 70 -20.17 -0.50 8.34
C VAL A 70 -20.16 0.12 6.95
N CYS A 71 -20.20 1.45 6.86
CA CYS A 71 -20.04 2.12 5.58
C CYS A 71 -18.60 2.01 5.05
N ALA A 72 -18.43 2.05 3.73
CA ALA A 72 -17.11 2.02 3.09
C ALA A 72 -16.18 3.15 3.56
N GLN A 73 -16.75 4.31 3.95
CA GLN A 73 -16.00 5.42 4.53
C GLN A 73 -15.35 5.08 5.87
N THR A 74 -15.97 4.20 6.67
CA THR A 74 -15.40 3.73 7.93
C THR A 74 -14.18 2.86 7.68
N VAL A 75 -14.24 1.95 6.68
CA VAL A 75 -13.09 1.14 6.24
C VAL A 75 -11.97 2.05 5.74
N ARG A 76 -12.28 3.04 4.89
CA ARG A 76 -11.31 4.06 4.43
C ARG A 76 -10.61 4.77 5.59
N SER A 77 -11.39 5.24 6.57
CA SER A 77 -10.85 5.96 7.73
C SER A 77 -9.92 5.07 8.55
N ARG A 78 -10.28 3.80 8.75
CA ARG A 78 -9.45 2.81 9.45
C ARG A 78 -8.15 2.50 8.71
N LEU A 79 -8.18 2.44 7.38
CA LEU A 79 -6.97 2.30 6.56
C LEU A 79 -6.04 3.52 6.72
N HIS A 80 -6.60 4.73 6.74
CA HIS A 80 -5.83 5.95 6.99
C HIS A 80 -5.23 5.98 8.41
N GLU A 81 -5.99 5.56 9.44
CA GLU A 81 -5.48 5.38 10.81
C GLU A 81 -4.29 4.40 10.85
N ALA A 82 -4.30 3.38 9.99
CA ALA A 82 -3.20 2.43 9.80
C ALA A 82 -2.09 2.93 8.87
N SER A 83 -2.09 4.21 8.49
CA SER A 83 -1.14 4.83 7.54
C SER A 83 -1.12 4.20 6.13
N ILE A 84 -2.19 3.51 5.74
CA ILE A 84 -2.40 2.96 4.40
C ILE A 84 -3.22 3.96 3.59
N GLN A 85 -2.74 4.28 2.40
CA GLN A 85 -3.19 5.42 1.63
C GLN A 85 -3.53 5.01 0.19
N HIS A 86 -4.60 5.59 -0.34
CA HIS A 86 -4.97 5.43 -1.75
C HIS A 86 -4.03 6.25 -2.64
N ARG A 87 -3.36 5.61 -3.59
CA ARG A 87 -2.33 6.20 -4.45
C ARG A 87 -2.43 5.68 -5.88
N VAL A 88 -1.88 6.44 -6.81
CA VAL A 88 -1.72 6.01 -8.20
C VAL A 88 -0.52 5.05 -8.29
N LEU A 89 -0.71 3.92 -8.98
CA LEU A 89 0.35 2.96 -9.27
C LEU A 89 1.43 3.62 -10.12
N ALA A 90 2.69 3.42 -9.76
CA ALA A 90 3.80 3.77 -10.63
C ALA A 90 3.97 2.68 -11.69
N ILE A 91 3.48 2.92 -12.90
CA ILE A 91 3.70 2.02 -14.04
C ILE A 91 5.14 2.24 -14.53
N LYS A 92 5.94 1.20 -14.52
CA LYS A 92 7.30 1.19 -15.06
C LYS A 92 7.43 0.04 -16.02
N GLU A 93 8.08 0.28 -17.15
CA GLU A 93 8.46 -0.78 -18.07
C GLU A 93 9.41 -1.76 -17.37
N ARG A 94 9.20 -3.06 -17.58
CA ARG A 94 10.11 -4.09 -17.07
C ARG A 94 11.40 -4.04 -17.88
N LEU A 95 12.52 -3.71 -17.22
CA LEU A 95 13.84 -3.77 -17.83
C LEU A 95 14.34 -5.22 -17.89
N THR A 96 14.43 -5.74 -19.11
CA THR A 96 15.17 -6.97 -19.43
C THR A 96 16.68 -6.75 -19.23
N GLU A 97 17.47 -7.82 -19.10
CA GLU A 97 18.93 -7.67 -19.00
C GLU A 97 19.52 -6.98 -20.23
N GLN A 98 19.01 -7.29 -21.43
CA GLN A 98 19.41 -6.61 -22.66
C GLN A 98 19.13 -5.09 -22.59
N HIS A 99 17.96 -4.68 -22.08
CA HIS A 99 17.65 -3.26 -21.89
C HIS A 99 18.62 -2.60 -20.90
N ARG A 100 19.01 -3.29 -19.82
CA ARG A 100 19.96 -2.75 -18.84
C ARG A 100 21.33 -2.56 -19.46
N THR A 101 21.86 -3.58 -20.12
CA THR A 101 23.18 -3.53 -20.77
C THR A 101 23.21 -2.46 -21.85
N GLY A 102 22.21 -2.42 -22.74
CA GLY A 102 22.15 -1.40 -23.80
C GLY A 102 22.04 0.02 -23.26
N ARG A 103 21.21 0.25 -22.24
CA ARG A 103 21.10 1.57 -21.59
C ARG A 103 22.39 1.96 -20.87
N LEU A 104 23.06 1.03 -20.19
CA LEU A 104 24.33 1.29 -19.50
C LEU A 104 25.45 1.60 -20.50
N GLN A 105 25.58 0.80 -21.56
CA GLN A 105 26.56 1.01 -22.62
C GLN A 105 26.36 2.37 -23.30
N PHE A 106 25.11 2.73 -23.65
CA PHE A 106 24.79 4.04 -24.20
C PHE A 106 25.18 5.17 -23.24
N ALA A 107 24.82 5.05 -21.96
CA ALA A 107 25.17 6.07 -20.97
C ALA A 107 26.69 6.21 -20.82
N GLN A 108 27.43 5.09 -20.74
CA GLN A 108 28.89 5.10 -20.64
C GLN A 108 29.56 5.71 -21.87
N GLN A 109 29.02 5.45 -23.07
CA GLN A 109 29.57 5.98 -24.31
C GLN A 109 29.48 7.51 -24.38
N TYR A 110 28.39 8.10 -23.89
CA TYR A 110 28.12 9.53 -24.08
C TYR A 110 28.16 10.38 -22.78
N VAL A 111 28.50 9.79 -21.63
CA VAL A 111 28.56 10.53 -20.33
C VAL A 111 29.60 11.65 -20.33
N GLY A 112 30.67 11.51 -21.11
CA GLY A 112 31.76 12.49 -21.21
C GLY A 112 31.54 13.57 -22.26
N GLU A 113 30.48 13.47 -23.07
CA GLU A 113 30.21 14.44 -24.13
C GLU A 113 29.72 15.77 -23.57
N ASP A 114 30.14 16.85 -24.22
CA ASP A 114 29.85 18.22 -23.80
C ASP A 114 28.56 18.77 -24.41
N LEU A 115 28.21 20.00 -24.02
CA LEU A 115 27.01 20.68 -24.51
C LEU A 115 27.06 20.97 -26.01
N GLU A 116 28.26 21.14 -26.60
CA GLU A 116 28.40 21.41 -28.03
C GLU A 116 28.00 20.18 -28.84
N PHE A 117 28.44 18.99 -28.42
CA PHE A 117 27.99 17.72 -28.98
C PHE A 117 26.46 17.60 -28.94
N TRP A 118 25.85 17.74 -27.76
CA TRP A 118 24.40 17.58 -27.58
C TRP A 118 23.58 18.64 -28.35
N SER A 119 24.13 19.82 -28.60
CA SER A 119 23.47 20.86 -29.39
C SER A 119 23.19 20.45 -30.83
N ARG A 120 23.94 19.47 -31.35
CA ARG A 120 23.83 18.96 -32.73
C ARG A 120 22.96 17.71 -32.83
N VAL A 121 22.51 17.15 -31.71
CA VAL A 121 21.73 15.92 -31.65
C VAL A 121 20.24 16.23 -31.62
N VAL A 122 19.48 15.57 -32.51
CA VAL A 122 18.02 15.63 -32.53
C VAL A 122 17.46 14.27 -32.12
N PHE A 123 16.62 14.26 -31.09
CA PHE A 123 15.90 13.06 -30.66
C PHE A 123 14.51 13.02 -31.30
N THR A 124 14.13 11.87 -31.85
CA THR A 124 12.81 11.61 -32.40
C THR A 124 12.20 10.37 -31.74
N ASP A 125 10.89 10.39 -31.53
CA ASP A 125 10.11 9.25 -31.03
C ASP A 125 8.68 9.36 -31.58
N GLU A 126 7.98 8.23 -31.65
CA GLU A 126 6.59 8.16 -32.10
C GLU A 126 5.66 8.00 -30.90
N LYS A 127 4.55 8.73 -30.89
CA LYS A 127 3.53 8.62 -29.83
C LYS A 127 2.17 8.29 -30.41
N THR A 128 1.55 7.23 -29.86
CA THR A 128 0.16 6.91 -30.13
C THR A 128 -0.78 7.77 -29.28
N PHE A 129 -1.77 8.41 -29.92
CA PHE A 129 -2.87 9.11 -29.26
C PHE A 129 -4.15 8.26 -29.37
N ALA A 130 -4.87 8.10 -28.27
CA ALA A 130 -6.13 7.36 -28.21
C ALA A 130 -7.20 8.18 -27.48
N SER A 131 -8.45 8.09 -27.94
CA SER A 131 -9.61 8.78 -27.35
C SER A 131 -10.22 8.03 -26.15
N THR A 132 -9.82 6.77 -25.92
CA THR A 132 -10.27 5.94 -24.81
C THR A 132 -9.28 6.02 -23.64
N ASN A 133 -9.82 6.22 -22.43
CA ASN A 133 -9.01 6.42 -21.23
C ASN A 133 -8.31 5.13 -20.80
N HIS A 134 -6.97 5.18 -20.79
CA HIS A 134 -6.16 4.33 -19.90
C HIS A 134 -6.23 4.93 -18.50
N SER A 135 -7.36 4.71 -17.82
CA SER A 135 -7.59 5.23 -16.47
C SER A 135 -6.42 4.92 -15.56
N LYS A 136 -6.02 5.89 -14.74
CA LYS A 136 -4.95 5.71 -13.74
C LYS A 136 -5.29 4.50 -12.88
N ILE A 137 -4.38 3.53 -12.81
CA ILE A 137 -4.53 2.40 -11.90
C ILE A 137 -4.25 2.91 -10.49
N HIS A 138 -5.20 2.69 -9.58
CA HIS A 138 -5.06 3.06 -8.18
C HIS A 138 -4.86 1.82 -7.30
N LEU A 139 -4.18 2.01 -6.19
CA LEU A 139 -3.99 0.99 -5.17
C LEU A 139 -3.87 1.62 -3.79
N TRP A 140 -4.04 0.80 -2.76
CA TRP A 140 -3.79 1.14 -1.37
C TRP A 140 -2.40 0.68 -0.95
N ARG A 141 -1.57 1.58 -0.43
CA ARG A 141 -0.23 1.24 0.09
C ARG A 141 0.16 2.09 1.28
N PRO A 142 1.10 1.63 2.13
CA PRO A 142 1.67 2.48 3.18
C PRO A 142 2.21 3.80 2.63
N ASN A 143 2.17 4.85 3.46
CA ASN A 143 2.77 6.11 3.06
C ASN A 143 4.30 5.96 2.86
N ARG A 144 4.87 6.73 1.92
CA ARG A 144 6.32 6.73 1.58
C ARG A 144 6.91 5.45 1.00
N THR A 145 6.11 4.45 0.63
CA THR A 145 6.58 3.30 -0.16
C THR A 145 6.27 3.55 -1.63
N ARG A 146 7.28 3.69 -2.51
CA ARG A 146 7.07 3.88 -3.95
C ARG A 146 7.48 2.67 -4.76
#